data_AF-A0AAQ3RGK1-F1
#
_entry.id   AF-A0AAQ3RGK1-F1
#
_cell.length_a   1.000
_cell.length_b   1.000
_cell.length_c   1.000
_cell.angle_alpha   90.00
_cell.angle_beta   90.00
_cell.angle_gamma   90.00
#
_symmetry.space_group_name_H-M   'P 1'
#
loop_
_entity.id
_entity.type
_entity.pdbx_description
1 polymer ?
#
loop_
_entity_poly.entity_id
_entity_poly.type
_entity_poly.pdbx_seq_one_letter_code
_entity_poly.pdbx_strand_id
1 'polypeptide(L)'
;MFPNGVGKYVDLMQDMIPEMKDGTIRTAIDTGCGVSSWGGNLLDRGILTVSLAPRDNHRAQIQFSLERGIPAVLGVISTQRLPFPSDSFDMAHCSRCLIPWTEFGTFFWGF
;
A
#
# COMPACT_ATOMS: atom_id res chain seq x y z
N MET A 1 -11.85 1.69 1.32
CA MET A 1 -12.78 0.71 0.69
C MET A 1 -13.11 1.20 -0.70
N PHE A 2 -13.01 0.34 -1.72
CA PHE A 2 -13.13 0.69 -3.14
C PHE A 2 -14.57 0.48 -3.62
N PRO A 3 -15.38 1.55 -3.83
CA PRO A 3 -16.82 1.40 -4.13
C PRO A 3 -17.10 0.63 -5.43
N ASN A 4 -16.22 0.79 -6.41
CA ASN A 4 -16.34 0.17 -7.73
C ASN A 4 -15.41 -1.04 -7.91
N GLY A 5 -14.84 -1.55 -6.82
CA GLY A 5 -13.84 -2.61 -6.82
C GLY A 5 -12.41 -2.09 -7.00
N VAL A 6 -11.45 -2.87 -6.48
CA VAL A 6 -10.04 -2.47 -6.46
C VAL A 6 -9.40 -2.44 -7.85
N GLY A 7 -9.83 -3.34 -8.76
CA GLY A 7 -9.32 -3.39 -10.13
C GLY A 7 -9.54 -2.06 -10.86
N LYS A 8 -10.78 -1.54 -10.86
CA LYS A 8 -11.11 -0.24 -11.47
C LYS A 8 -10.35 0.92 -10.84
N TYR A 9 -10.11 0.87 -9.53
CA TYR A 9 -9.31 1.89 -8.86
C TYR A 9 -7.86 1.88 -9.34
N VAL A 10 -7.24 0.69 -9.43
CA VAL A 10 -5.88 0.55 -9.94
C VAL A 10 -5.79 0.88 -11.44
N ASP A 11 -6.81 0.55 -12.24
CA ASP A 11 -6.87 0.95 -13.65
C ASP A 11 -6.83 2.47 -13.80
N LEU A 12 -7.64 3.19 -13.00
CA LEU A 12 -7.61 4.66 -12.97
C LEU A 12 -6.23 5.20 -12.55
N MET A 13 -5.59 4.60 -11.54
CA MET A 13 -4.23 4.97 -11.14
C MET A 13 -3.24 4.78 -12.29
N GLN A 14 -3.30 3.65 -12.98
CA GLN A 14 -2.42 3.35 -14.11
C GLN A 14 -2.64 4.29 -15.31
N ASP A 15 -3.83 4.84 -15.48
CA ASP A 15 -4.09 5.86 -16.51
C ASP A 15 -3.54 7.24 -16.12
N MET A 16 -3.44 7.53 -14.82
CA MET A 16 -2.87 8.77 -14.29
C MET A 16 -1.36 8.70 -14.06
N ILE A 17 -0.81 7.51 -13.84
CA ILE A 17 0.60 7.25 -13.50
C ILE A 17 1.15 6.22 -14.50
N PRO A 18 1.62 6.68 -15.69
CA PRO A 18 2.16 5.79 -16.73
C PRO A 18 3.33 4.91 -16.26
N GLU A 19 4.09 5.37 -15.26
CA GLU A 19 5.24 4.69 -14.64
C GLU A 19 4.85 3.36 -13.96
N MET A 20 3.56 3.14 -13.72
CA MET A 20 3.03 1.85 -13.26
C MET A 20 2.96 0.79 -14.37
N LYS A 21 3.06 1.19 -15.65
CA LYS A 21 2.97 0.30 -16.82
C LYS A 21 4.33 -0.05 -17.41
N ASP A 22 5.34 0.82 -17.23
CA ASP A 22 6.65 0.67 -17.89
C ASP A 22 7.72 -0.03 -17.01
N GLY A 23 7.39 -0.33 -15.75
CA GLY A 23 8.30 -0.98 -14.81
C GLY A 23 9.21 -0.02 -14.04
N THR A 24 8.98 1.29 -14.13
CA THR A 24 9.63 2.30 -13.28
C THR A 24 9.23 2.11 -11.82
N ILE A 25 7.93 1.91 -11.57
CA ILE A 25 7.39 1.57 -10.25
C ILE A 25 7.40 0.06 -10.11
N ARG A 26 8.20 -0.46 -9.17
CA ARG A 26 8.38 -1.90 -8.92
C ARG A 26 8.01 -2.29 -7.50
N THR A 27 8.12 -1.36 -6.56
CA THR A 27 7.79 -1.60 -5.15
C THR A 27 6.79 -0.58 -4.62
N ALA A 28 5.84 -1.04 -3.81
CA ALA A 28 4.85 -0.18 -3.20
C ALA A 28 4.60 -0.52 -1.72
N ILE A 29 4.23 0.48 -0.93
CA ILE A 29 3.76 0.29 0.45
C ILE A 29 2.30 0.72 0.59
N ASP A 30 1.46 -0.15 1.15
CA ASP A 30 0.03 0.10 1.37
C ASP A 30 -0.26 0.29 2.86
N THR A 31 -0.54 1.51 3.27
CA THR A 31 -0.80 1.87 4.66
C THR A 31 -2.32 1.87 4.91
N GLY A 32 -2.80 0.98 5.79
CA GLY A 32 -4.23 0.86 6.07
C GLY A 32 -5.01 0.00 5.05
N CYS A 33 -4.42 -1.08 4.56
CA CYS A 33 -4.96 -1.86 3.44
C CYS A 33 -6.21 -2.73 3.74
N GLY A 34 -6.57 -2.89 5.03
CA GLY A 34 -7.51 -3.92 5.41
C GLY A 34 -6.94 -5.33 5.14
N VAL A 35 -7.59 -6.04 4.23
CA VAL A 35 -7.26 -7.41 3.74
C VAL A 35 -6.39 -7.41 2.47
N SER A 36 -5.56 -6.39 2.29
CA SER A 36 -4.58 -6.23 1.19
C SER A 36 -5.18 -6.32 -0.22
N SER A 37 -6.41 -5.84 -0.43
CA SER A 37 -7.02 -5.93 -1.77
C SER A 37 -6.25 -5.14 -2.82
N TRP A 38 -5.69 -3.98 -2.46
CA TRP A 38 -4.89 -3.14 -3.37
C TRP A 38 -3.52 -3.76 -3.65
N GLY A 39 -2.81 -4.18 -2.59
CA GLY A 39 -1.54 -4.88 -2.76
C GLY A 39 -1.62 -6.17 -3.55
N GLY A 40 -2.71 -6.94 -3.40
CA GLY A 40 -2.97 -8.11 -4.24
C GLY A 40 -3.15 -7.75 -5.72
N ASN A 41 -3.93 -6.70 -6.03
CA ASN A 41 -4.15 -6.30 -7.42
C ASN A 41 -2.88 -5.73 -8.09
N LEU A 42 -2.00 -5.08 -7.33
CA LEU A 42 -0.68 -4.65 -7.82
C LEU A 42 0.28 -5.82 -8.02
N LEU A 43 0.26 -6.81 -7.13
CA LEU A 43 1.08 -8.00 -7.27
C LEU A 43 0.75 -8.77 -8.55
N ASP A 44 -0.54 -8.90 -8.89
CA ASP A 44 -1.01 -9.47 -10.16
C ASP A 44 -0.51 -8.70 -11.40
N ARG A 45 -0.14 -7.42 -11.23
CA ARG A 45 0.41 -6.53 -12.27
C ARG A 45 1.93 -6.42 -12.22
N GLY A 46 2.61 -7.22 -11.39
CA GLY A 46 4.06 -7.25 -11.29
C GLY A 46 4.69 -6.19 -10.38
N ILE A 47 3.89 -5.48 -9.56
CA ILE A 47 4.37 -4.50 -8.59
C ILE A 47 4.37 -5.13 -7.19
N LEU A 48 5.56 -5.30 -6.61
CA LEU A 48 5.72 -5.90 -5.29
C LEU A 48 5.19 -4.95 -4.21
N THR A 49 4.06 -5.31 -3.62
CA THR A 49 3.42 -4.46 -2.60
C THR A 49 3.56 -5.08 -1.22
N VAL A 50 3.97 -4.26 -0.24
CA VAL A 50 3.94 -4.59 1.18
C VAL A 50 2.78 -3.86 1.83
N SER A 51 1.84 -4.63 2.39
CA SER A 51 0.73 -4.08 3.16
C SER A 51 1.09 -3.90 4.63
N LEU A 52 0.74 -2.76 5.19
CA LEU A 52 0.96 -2.42 6.59
C LEU A 52 -0.37 -2.20 7.30
N ALA A 53 -0.55 -2.90 8.41
CA ALA A 53 -1.67 -2.71 9.32
C ALA A 53 -1.19 -2.35 10.75
N PRO A 54 -1.95 -1.53 11.49
CA PRO A 54 -1.63 -1.23 12.88
C PRO A 54 -1.73 -2.48 13.76
N ARG A 55 -0.90 -2.53 14.81
CA ARG A 55 -0.67 -3.72 15.65
C ARG A 55 -1.85 -4.14 16.53
N ASP A 56 -2.93 -3.37 16.52
CA ASP A 56 -4.05 -3.47 17.46
C ASP A 56 -5.09 -4.50 17.02
N ASN A 57 -6.00 -4.11 16.13
CA ASN A 57 -7.25 -4.81 15.81
C ASN A 57 -7.16 -5.57 14.47
N HIS A 58 -6.05 -5.43 13.74
CA HIS A 58 -5.94 -5.84 12.34
C HIS A 58 -5.11 -7.13 12.15
N ARG A 59 -4.76 -7.85 13.22
CA ARG A 59 -3.97 -9.09 13.15
C ARG A 59 -4.58 -10.16 12.26
N ALA A 60 -5.90 -10.34 12.35
CA ALA A 60 -6.63 -11.30 11.51
C ALA A 60 -6.55 -10.93 10.02
N GLN A 61 -6.49 -9.62 9.71
CA GLN A 61 -6.40 -9.16 8.33
C GLN A 61 -5.01 -9.40 7.74
N ILE A 62 -3.95 -9.18 8.53
CA ILE A 62 -2.57 -9.56 8.13
C ILE A 62 -2.47 -11.07 7.88
N GLN A 63 -3.02 -11.89 8.77
CA GLN A 63 -3.02 -13.34 8.58
C GLN A 63 -3.71 -13.72 7.27
N PHE A 64 -4.90 -13.16 7.01
CA PHE A 64 -5.63 -13.40 5.76
C PHE A 64 -4.84 -12.97 4.52
N SER A 65 -4.16 -11.82 4.57
CA SER A 65 -3.30 -11.35 3.48
C SER A 65 -2.13 -12.29 3.22
N LEU A 66 -1.48 -12.78 4.28
CA LEU A 66 -0.37 -13.73 4.18
C LEU A 66 -0.82 -15.09 3.64
N GLU A 67 -2.00 -15.59 4.03
CA GLU A 67 -2.61 -16.81 3.48
C GLU A 67 -2.90 -16.70 1.97
N ARG A 68 -3.11 -15.49 1.48
CA ARG A 68 -3.27 -15.19 0.04
C ARG A 68 -1.95 -14.93 -0.68
N GLY A 69 -0.81 -15.05 0.01
CA GLY A 69 0.52 -14.80 -0.54
C GLY A 69 0.87 -13.32 -0.71
N ILE A 70 0.10 -12.41 -0.13
CA ILE A 70 0.35 -10.97 -0.24
C ILE A 70 1.29 -10.56 0.92
N PRO A 71 2.45 -9.95 0.64
CA PRO A 71 3.36 -9.49 1.69
C PRO A 71 2.66 -8.49 2.62
N ALA A 72 2.59 -8.81 3.90
CA ALA A 72 1.89 -7.97 4.88
C ALA A 72 2.60 -7.99 6.24
N VAL A 73 2.69 -6.83 6.90
CA VAL A 73 3.38 -6.64 8.17
C VAL A 73 2.57 -5.81 9.15
N LEU A 74 2.78 -6.06 10.45
CA LEU A 74 2.26 -5.22 11.52
C LEU A 74 3.27 -4.11 11.81
N GLY A 75 2.82 -2.87 11.86
CA GLY A 75 3.68 -1.72 12.16
C GLY A 75 2.91 -0.46 12.51
N VAL A 76 3.59 0.51 13.13
CA VAL A 76 3.01 1.81 13.50
C VAL A 76 3.89 2.92 12.95
N ILE A 77 3.57 3.42 11.73
CA ILE A 77 4.40 4.39 11.00
C ILE A 77 4.57 5.73 11.74
N SER A 78 3.59 6.15 12.55
CA SER A 78 3.63 7.45 13.22
C SER A 78 4.58 7.51 14.42
N THR A 79 4.86 6.38 15.08
CA THR A 79 5.64 6.36 16.33
C THR A 79 6.86 5.46 16.26
N GLN A 80 6.96 4.61 15.23
CA GLN A 80 8.05 3.66 15.06
C GLN A 80 8.55 3.71 13.62
N ARG A 81 9.88 3.74 13.47
CA ARG A 81 10.51 3.60 12.17
C ARG A 81 10.23 2.19 11.63
N LEU A 82 9.86 2.10 10.36
CA LEU A 82 9.70 0.82 9.69
C LEU A 82 11.05 0.08 9.58
N PRO A 83 11.05 -1.27 9.56
CA PRO A 83 12.25 -2.07 9.36
C PRO A 83 12.74 -2.05 7.90
N PHE A 84 12.46 -0.96 7.17
CA PHE A 84 12.87 -0.75 5.79
C PHE A 84 13.78 0.49 5.75
N PRO A 85 14.88 0.46 4.98
CA PRO A 85 15.66 1.66 4.67
C PRO A 85 14.79 2.78 4.08
N SER A 86 15.27 4.02 4.14
CA SER A 86 14.67 5.11 3.37
C SER A 86 14.68 4.76 1.87
N ASP A 87 13.68 5.25 1.14
CA ASP A 87 13.53 5.03 -0.32
C ASP A 87 13.46 3.55 -0.73
N SER A 88 12.91 2.69 0.13
CA SER A 88 12.68 1.27 -0.20
C SER A 88 11.49 1.03 -1.14
N PHE A 89 10.62 2.04 -1.30
CA PHE A 89 9.37 1.93 -2.06
C PHE A 89 9.26 3.05 -3.07
N ASP A 90 8.94 2.70 -4.32
CA ASP A 90 8.73 3.65 -5.41
C ASP A 90 7.38 4.37 -5.28
N MET A 91 6.42 3.75 -4.59
CA MET A 91 5.07 4.27 -4.37
C MET A 91 4.60 4.01 -2.94
N ALA A 92 3.84 4.95 -2.36
CA ALA A 92 3.04 4.71 -1.16
C ALA A 92 1.57 5.00 -1.43
N HIS A 93 0.71 4.18 -0.83
CA HIS A 93 -0.74 4.33 -0.87
C HIS A 93 -1.29 4.32 0.56
N CYS A 94 -2.34 5.10 0.76
CA CYS A 94 -3.02 5.22 2.04
C CYS A 94 -4.53 5.29 1.81
N SER A 95 -5.26 4.23 2.17
CA SER A 95 -6.72 4.29 2.20
C SER A 95 -7.19 4.55 3.62
N ARG A 96 -7.40 5.82 3.98
CA ARG A 96 -7.82 6.25 5.34
C ARG A 96 -6.89 5.78 6.48
N CYS A 97 -5.57 5.90 6.28
CA CYS A 97 -4.58 5.46 7.25
C CYS A 97 -4.38 6.41 8.46
N LEU A 98 -5.04 7.58 8.47
CA LEU A 98 -4.90 8.63 9.51
C LEU A 98 -3.43 9.10 9.72
N ILE A 99 -2.55 8.84 8.77
CA ILE A 99 -1.17 9.33 8.77
C ILE A 99 -1.18 10.72 8.15
N PRO A 100 -0.68 11.76 8.85
CA PRO A 100 -0.63 13.13 8.32
C PRO A 100 0.57 13.28 7.37
N TRP A 101 0.48 12.66 6.18
CA TRP A 101 1.56 12.65 5.18
C TRP A 101 2.05 14.05 4.79
N THR A 102 1.15 15.02 4.75
CA THR A 102 1.45 16.41 4.36
C THR A 102 2.21 17.19 5.44
N GLU A 103 2.21 16.73 6.69
CA GLU A 103 2.86 17.43 7.80
C GLU A 103 4.37 17.18 7.83
N PHE A 104 4.84 16.10 7.18
CA PHE A 104 6.24 15.67 7.18
C PHE A 104 6.97 15.84 5.84
N GLY A 105 6.45 16.69 4.93
CA GLY A 105 7.22 17.27 3.82
C GLY A 105 7.55 16.35 2.64
N THR A 106 6.90 15.20 2.49
CA THR A 106 7.06 14.33 1.31
C THR A 106 5.79 14.33 0.47
N PHE A 107 5.90 14.71 -0.81
CA PHE A 107 4.81 14.71 -1.77
C PHE A 107 4.35 13.27 -2.03
N PHE A 108 3.22 12.87 -1.43
CA PHE A 108 2.52 11.64 -1.78
C PHE A 108 1.17 11.98 -2.40
N TRP A 109 0.89 11.39 -3.56
CA TRP A 109 -0.37 11.53 -4.28
C TRP A 109 -1.50 10.85 -3.49
N GLY A 110 -2.26 11.64 -2.73
CA GLY A 110 -3.50 11.21 -2.11
C GLY A 110 -4.68 11.53 -3.03
N PHE A 111 -5.44 10.51 -3.42
CA PHE A 111 -6.78 10.63 -3.99
C PHE A 111 -7.81 10.11 -2.99
#